data_AF-A0A2N0QMX1-F1
#
_entry.id   AF-A0A2N0QMX1-F1
#
_cell.length_a   1.000
_cell.length_b   1.000
_cell.length_c   1.000
_cell.angle_alpha   90.00
_cell.angle_beta   90.00
_cell.angle_gamma   90.00
#
_symmetry.space_group_name_H-M   'P 1'
#
loop_
_entity.id
_entity.type
_entity.pdbx_description
1 polymer ?
#
loop_
_entity_poly.entity_id
_entity_poly.type
_entity_poly.pdbx_seq_one_letter_code
_entity_poly.pdbx_strand_id
1 'polypeptide(L)'
;MENWNFMLPGLVYEYEGVDGLKTGTTTLAGYCFTGTAERNGTRLIAVVMNAVDSQGVGSYKARFDATAKLFDYGFAQFSKQEIVPANYTFEGQESIAVTKGKADKVGIAVKDPISVMIKANEKDLYQPKLILETDTMEAEVKEGTVVGKVVIERTEGTDYGYINGDGFTADVVTTETVERASGFSLYFKAIGGFFASIWNVITGFVGGSFS
;
A
#
# COMPACT_ATOMS: atom_id res chain seq x y z
N MET A 1 27.49 6.87 -33.61
CA MET A 1 27.68 5.55 -32.95
C MET A 1 26.43 4.76 -33.21
N GLU A 2 26.54 3.55 -33.75
CA GLU A 2 25.37 2.70 -33.99
C GLU A 2 24.80 2.19 -32.66
N ASN A 3 23.47 2.13 -32.56
CA ASN A 3 22.80 1.61 -31.37
C ASN A 3 22.44 0.15 -31.59
N TRP A 4 22.84 -0.72 -30.66
CA TRP A 4 22.55 -2.15 -30.70
C TRP A 4 21.16 -2.51 -30.17
N ASN A 5 20.45 -1.56 -29.54
CA ASN A 5 19.04 -1.70 -29.22
C ASN A 5 18.20 -1.41 -30.47
N PHE A 6 17.86 -2.46 -31.21
CA PHE A 6 17.07 -2.35 -32.43
C PHE A 6 15.56 -2.19 -32.19
N MET A 7 15.12 -2.08 -30.95
CA MET A 7 13.73 -1.76 -30.60
C MET A 7 13.45 -0.26 -30.50
N LEU A 8 14.47 0.59 -30.65
CA LEU A 8 14.28 2.05 -30.68
C LEU A 8 13.53 2.52 -31.94
N PRO A 9 12.92 3.72 -31.90
CA PRO A 9 12.20 4.29 -33.04
C PRO A 9 13.05 4.35 -34.32
N GLY A 10 12.47 3.89 -35.44
CA GLY A 10 13.07 3.86 -36.76
C GLY A 10 13.99 2.66 -37.05
N LEU A 11 14.09 1.68 -36.14
CA LEU A 11 14.96 0.50 -36.31
C LEU A 11 14.16 -0.77 -36.63
N VAL A 12 14.87 -1.81 -37.08
CA VAL A 12 14.30 -3.05 -37.66
C VAL A 12 13.37 -3.84 -36.71
N TYR A 13 13.50 -3.64 -35.40
CA TYR A 13 12.64 -4.27 -34.38
C TYR A 13 11.91 -3.24 -33.52
N GLU A 14 11.69 -2.02 -34.06
CA GLU A 14 11.02 -0.92 -33.38
C GLU A 14 9.78 -1.41 -32.61
N TYR A 15 9.67 -0.97 -31.36
CA TYR A 15 8.52 -1.24 -30.51
C TYR A 15 8.06 0.05 -29.85
N GLU A 16 6.77 0.37 -30.00
CA GLU A 16 6.20 1.61 -29.51
C GLU A 16 6.47 1.80 -28.00
N GLY A 17 6.98 2.98 -27.66
CA GLY A 17 7.28 3.38 -26.29
C GLY A 17 8.68 2.99 -25.81
N VAL A 18 9.44 2.18 -26.57
CA VAL A 18 10.81 1.80 -26.16
C VAL A 18 11.76 2.98 -26.27
N ASP A 19 12.44 3.27 -25.15
CA ASP A 19 13.46 4.31 -25.03
C ASP A 19 14.81 3.75 -24.50
N GLY A 20 14.92 2.45 -24.25
CA GLY A 20 16.10 1.80 -23.70
C GLY A 20 16.03 0.26 -23.63
N LEU A 21 17.01 -0.44 -23.07
CA LEU A 21 18.17 0.07 -22.32
C LEU A 21 19.50 -0.51 -22.79
N LYS A 22 19.70 -1.84 -22.67
CA LYS A 22 21.00 -2.45 -22.97
C LYS A 22 20.90 -3.86 -23.50
N THR A 23 21.65 -4.12 -24.57
CA THR A 23 21.92 -5.46 -25.11
C THR A 23 23.18 -6.07 -24.50
N GLY A 24 23.21 -7.40 -24.36
CA GLY A 24 24.42 -8.16 -23.99
C GLY A 24 24.49 -9.49 -24.73
N THR A 25 25.70 -9.90 -25.14
CA THR A 25 25.92 -11.18 -25.83
C THR A 25 27.27 -11.75 -25.46
N THR A 26 27.31 -13.00 -24.99
CA THR A 26 28.53 -13.80 -24.92
C THR A 26 28.17 -15.24 -25.27
N THR A 27 29.17 -16.08 -25.57
CA THR A 27 28.96 -17.51 -25.81
C THR A 27 28.28 -18.20 -24.61
N LEU A 28 28.53 -17.75 -23.39
CA LEU A 28 27.96 -18.32 -22.16
C LEU A 28 26.60 -17.73 -21.78
N ALA A 29 26.42 -16.42 -21.95
CA ALA A 29 25.19 -15.73 -21.56
C ALA A 29 24.07 -15.84 -22.60
N GLY A 30 24.43 -16.18 -23.85
CA GLY A 30 23.51 -16.16 -24.97
C GLY A 30 23.05 -14.74 -25.32
N TYR A 31 21.81 -14.62 -25.81
CA TYR A 31 21.27 -13.35 -26.29
C TYR A 31 20.42 -12.65 -25.22
N CYS A 32 20.97 -11.62 -24.56
CA CYS A 32 20.32 -10.91 -23.47
C CYS A 32 19.85 -9.50 -23.85
N PHE A 33 18.73 -9.05 -23.30
CA PHE A 33 18.27 -7.67 -23.43
C PHE A 33 17.53 -7.21 -22.18
N THR A 34 17.85 -5.99 -21.75
CA THR A 34 17.00 -5.22 -20.84
C THR A 34 16.38 -4.08 -21.63
N GLY A 35 15.06 -4.15 -21.78
CA GLY A 35 14.25 -3.13 -22.44
C GLY A 35 13.48 -2.30 -21.42
N THR A 36 13.27 -1.02 -21.71
CA THR A 36 12.26 -0.19 -21.04
C THR A 36 11.36 0.43 -22.08
N ALA A 37 10.06 0.45 -21.79
CA ALA A 37 9.05 1.05 -22.63
C ALA A 37 8.03 1.81 -21.78
N GLU A 38 7.59 2.97 -22.25
CA GLU A 38 6.55 3.77 -21.61
C GLU A 38 5.36 4.01 -22.55
N ARG A 39 4.16 3.72 -22.07
CA ARG A 39 2.89 3.98 -22.77
C ARG A 39 1.87 4.51 -21.78
N ASN A 40 1.18 5.60 -22.11
CA ASN A 40 0.13 6.18 -21.29
C ASN A 40 0.54 6.39 -19.81
N GLY A 41 1.77 6.85 -19.57
CA GLY A 41 2.33 7.08 -18.22
C GLY A 41 2.65 5.81 -17.43
N THR A 42 2.51 4.62 -18.04
CA THR A 42 2.95 3.35 -17.46
C THR A 42 4.27 2.93 -18.09
N ARG A 43 5.29 2.73 -17.27
CA ARG A 43 6.61 2.24 -17.68
C ARG A 43 6.80 0.79 -17.28
N LEU A 44 7.18 -0.04 -18.23
CA LEU A 44 7.57 -1.43 -18.01
C LEU A 44 9.06 -1.60 -18.25
N ILE A 45 9.66 -2.54 -17.52
CA ILE A 45 11.03 -3.00 -17.72
C ILE A 45 10.97 -4.51 -17.98
N ALA A 46 11.50 -4.94 -19.12
CA ALA A 46 11.59 -6.34 -19.49
C ALA A 46 13.06 -6.77 -19.44
N VAL A 47 13.36 -7.84 -18.70
CA VAL A 47 14.69 -8.43 -18.63
C VAL A 47 14.64 -9.83 -19.23
N VAL A 48 15.23 -9.99 -20.41
CA VAL A 48 15.33 -11.26 -21.12
C VAL A 48 16.79 -11.73 -21.08
N MET A 49 17.00 -12.95 -20.59
CA MET A 49 18.32 -13.59 -20.53
C MET A 49 18.32 -14.85 -21.39
N ASN A 50 19.43 -15.11 -22.09
CA ASN A 50 19.63 -16.29 -22.93
C ASN A 50 18.45 -16.58 -23.89
N ALA A 51 18.01 -15.56 -24.62
CA ALA A 51 16.85 -15.66 -25.50
C ALA A 51 17.07 -16.65 -26.64
N VAL A 52 16.06 -17.49 -26.86
CA VAL A 52 15.99 -18.46 -27.97
C VAL A 52 14.64 -18.37 -28.66
N ASP A 53 14.59 -18.78 -29.92
CA ASP A 53 13.33 -18.93 -30.66
C ASP A 53 12.60 -20.24 -30.27
N SER A 54 11.49 -20.54 -30.95
CA SER A 54 10.69 -21.74 -30.69
C SER A 54 11.41 -23.06 -30.98
N GLN A 55 12.52 -23.01 -31.73
CA GLN A 55 13.36 -24.18 -32.02
C GLN A 55 14.57 -24.26 -31.06
N GLY A 56 14.65 -23.38 -30.06
CA GLY A 56 15.75 -23.33 -29.12
C GLY A 56 17.01 -22.65 -29.69
N VAL A 57 16.90 -21.92 -30.79
CA VAL A 57 18.04 -21.25 -31.44
C VAL A 57 18.14 -19.80 -30.99
N GLY A 58 19.29 -19.42 -30.41
CA GLY A 58 19.56 -18.06 -29.98
C GLY A 58 19.92 -17.13 -31.13
N SER A 59 19.34 -15.93 -31.17
CA SER A 59 19.65 -14.92 -32.19
C SER A 59 19.42 -13.48 -31.71
N TYR A 60 19.93 -12.51 -32.48
CA TYR A 60 19.65 -11.09 -32.24
C TYR A 60 18.14 -10.81 -32.28
N LYS A 61 17.40 -11.48 -33.16
CA LYS A 61 15.93 -11.37 -33.22
C LYS A 61 15.27 -11.93 -31.97
N ALA A 62 15.73 -13.09 -31.47
CA ALA A 62 15.10 -13.80 -30.36
C ALA A 62 14.93 -12.95 -29.09
N ARG A 63 15.94 -12.15 -28.71
CA ARG A 63 15.85 -11.28 -27.52
C ARG A 63 14.80 -10.18 -27.67
N PHE A 64 14.64 -9.65 -28.88
CA PHE A 64 13.69 -8.57 -29.15
C PHE A 64 12.27 -9.12 -29.30
N ASP A 65 12.09 -10.27 -29.97
CA ASP A 65 10.80 -10.97 -30.02
C ASP A 65 10.28 -11.34 -28.63
N ALA A 66 11.16 -11.89 -27.78
CA ALA A 66 10.80 -12.24 -26.40
C ALA A 66 10.43 -10.99 -25.59
N THR A 67 11.15 -9.89 -25.79
CA THR A 67 10.90 -8.63 -25.10
C THR A 67 9.59 -7.99 -25.54
N ALA A 68 9.31 -7.97 -26.85
CA ALA A 68 8.04 -7.49 -27.38
C ALA A 68 6.86 -8.27 -26.79
N LYS A 69 6.95 -9.61 -26.72
CA LYS A 69 5.93 -10.45 -26.08
C LYS A 69 5.73 -10.13 -24.60
N LEU A 70 6.80 -9.87 -23.85
CA LEU A 70 6.71 -9.47 -22.44
C LEU A 70 6.05 -8.11 -22.29
N PHE A 71 6.39 -7.13 -23.12
CA PHE A 71 5.73 -5.83 -23.11
C PHE A 71 4.27 -5.92 -23.51
N ASP A 72 3.93 -6.66 -24.57
CA ASP A 72 2.55 -6.87 -25.00
C ASP A 72 1.72 -7.49 -23.88
N TYR A 73 2.25 -8.53 -23.22
CA TYR A 73 1.61 -9.13 -22.06
C TYR A 73 1.47 -8.15 -20.89
N GLY A 74 2.53 -7.42 -20.55
CA GLY A 74 2.53 -6.45 -19.46
C GLY A 74 1.51 -5.33 -19.67
N PHE A 75 1.54 -4.68 -20.83
CA PHE A 75 0.60 -3.59 -21.15
C PHE A 75 -0.84 -4.06 -21.35
N ALA A 76 -1.07 -5.29 -21.81
CA ALA A 76 -2.41 -5.82 -22.02
C ALA A 76 -3.08 -6.33 -20.73
N GLN A 77 -2.29 -6.90 -19.81
CA GLN A 77 -2.83 -7.58 -18.64
C GLN A 77 -2.78 -6.73 -17.37
N PHE A 78 -1.81 -5.83 -17.25
CA PHE A 78 -1.57 -5.06 -16.03
C PHE A 78 -2.04 -3.62 -16.18
N SER A 79 -2.57 -3.09 -15.09
CA SER A 79 -3.00 -1.70 -15.00
C SER A 79 -2.83 -1.20 -13.56
N LYS A 80 -2.68 0.11 -13.41
CA LYS A 80 -2.66 0.75 -12.10
C LYS A 80 -4.07 0.74 -11.52
N GLN A 81 -4.26 0.02 -10.42
CA GLN A 81 -5.53 -0.09 -9.71
C GLN A 81 -5.43 0.66 -8.38
N GLU A 82 -6.34 1.61 -8.14
CA GLU A 82 -6.50 2.21 -6.82
C GLU A 82 -7.21 1.21 -5.88
N ILE A 83 -6.52 0.83 -4.81
CA ILE A 83 -7.02 -0.11 -3.79
C ILE A 83 -7.57 0.66 -2.60
N VAL A 84 -6.89 1.74 -2.21
CA VAL A 84 -7.28 2.59 -1.08
C VAL A 84 -7.28 4.04 -1.55
N PRO A 85 -8.42 4.75 -1.52
CA PRO A 85 -8.46 6.17 -1.84
C PRO A 85 -7.85 7.02 -0.71
N ALA A 86 -7.55 8.28 -1.00
CA ALA A 86 -7.17 9.25 0.03
C ALA A 86 -8.33 9.46 1.01
N ASN A 87 -8.01 9.71 2.29
CA ASN A 87 -8.97 9.85 3.38
C ASN A 87 -9.85 8.62 3.61
N TYR A 88 -9.41 7.43 3.17
CA TYR A 88 -10.11 6.19 3.44
C TYR A 88 -10.19 5.92 4.95
N THR A 89 -11.36 5.46 5.40
CA THR A 89 -11.63 5.06 6.78
C THR A 89 -12.05 3.59 6.79
N PHE A 90 -11.58 2.82 7.78
CA PHE A 90 -11.99 1.42 7.93
C PHE A 90 -13.30 1.32 8.70
N GLU A 91 -14.29 0.64 8.11
CA GLU A 91 -15.56 0.37 8.79
C GLU A 91 -15.29 -0.39 10.10
N GLY A 92 -15.84 0.12 11.20
CA GLY A 92 -15.61 -0.43 12.55
C GLY A 92 -14.32 0.06 13.25
N GLN A 93 -13.41 0.74 12.55
CA GLN A 93 -12.18 1.32 13.11
C GLN A 93 -11.94 2.75 12.58
N GLU A 94 -12.94 3.62 12.72
CA GLU A 94 -12.89 5.02 12.25
C GLU A 94 -12.16 5.96 13.21
N SER A 95 -11.92 5.53 14.45
CA SER A 95 -11.34 6.37 15.50
C SER A 95 -10.53 5.57 16.51
N ILE A 96 -9.63 6.27 17.20
CA ILE A 96 -8.85 5.75 18.33
C ILE A 96 -9.35 6.44 19.61
N ALA A 97 -9.36 5.71 20.73
CA ALA A 97 -9.76 6.27 22.01
C ALA A 97 -8.69 7.25 22.54
N VAL A 98 -9.14 8.40 23.05
CA VAL A 98 -8.26 9.42 23.64
C VAL A 98 -8.51 9.52 25.13
N THR A 99 -7.44 9.35 25.91
CA THR A 99 -7.46 9.54 27.36
C THR A 99 -7.07 10.96 27.73
N LYS A 100 -7.68 11.51 28.79
CA LYS A 100 -7.42 12.88 29.28
C LYS A 100 -7.73 14.00 28.27
N GLY A 101 -8.49 13.71 27.21
CA GLY A 101 -8.84 14.64 26.15
C GLY A 101 -10.14 15.38 26.42
N LYS A 102 -10.33 16.53 25.76
CA LYS A 102 -11.65 17.18 25.67
C LYS A 102 -12.67 16.28 24.96
N ALA A 103 -12.21 15.51 23.98
CA ALA A 103 -12.94 14.43 23.34
C ALA A 103 -12.39 13.07 23.80
N ASP A 104 -13.25 12.07 23.88
CA ASP A 104 -12.89 10.71 24.29
C ASP A 104 -12.41 9.84 23.10
N LYS A 105 -12.44 10.37 21.88
CA LYS A 105 -12.00 9.73 20.63
C LYS A 105 -11.40 10.76 19.66
N VAL A 106 -10.56 10.29 18.75
CA VAL A 106 -10.02 11.06 17.61
C VAL A 106 -10.23 10.26 16.32
N GLY A 107 -10.77 10.88 15.28
CA GLY A 107 -10.91 10.25 13.97
C GLY A 107 -9.56 9.89 13.34
N ILE A 108 -9.53 8.82 12.56
CA ILE A 108 -8.35 8.37 11.82
C ILE A 108 -8.68 8.09 10.36
N ALA A 109 -7.75 8.40 9.46
CA ALA A 109 -7.90 8.15 8.04
C ALA A 109 -6.55 7.86 7.36
N VAL A 110 -6.60 7.19 6.23
CA VAL A 110 -5.43 6.98 5.37
C VAL A 110 -5.05 8.30 4.72
N LYS A 111 -3.80 8.73 4.91
CA LYS A 111 -3.34 10.03 4.42
C LYS A 111 -3.25 10.09 2.89
N ASP A 112 -2.55 9.11 2.32
CA ASP A 112 -2.21 9.07 0.89
C ASP A 112 -2.87 7.86 0.22
N PRO A 113 -3.35 8.00 -1.03
CA PRO A 113 -3.99 6.90 -1.74
C PRO A 113 -2.97 5.80 -2.06
N ILE A 114 -3.41 4.54 -2.01
CA ILE A 114 -2.62 3.39 -2.40
C ILE A 114 -3.11 2.88 -3.76
N SER A 115 -2.22 2.94 -4.75
CA SER A 115 -2.42 2.37 -6.07
C SER A 115 -1.34 1.36 -6.41
N VAL A 116 -1.74 0.21 -6.96
CA VAL A 116 -0.86 -0.93 -7.22
C VAL A 116 -0.90 -1.33 -8.69
N MET A 117 0.23 -1.78 -9.25
CA MET A 117 0.29 -2.30 -10.62
C MET A 117 0.03 -3.82 -10.60
N ILE A 118 -1.19 -4.21 -10.95
CA ILE A 118 -1.65 -5.61 -10.86
C ILE A 118 -2.41 -5.99 -12.13
N LYS A 119 -2.72 -7.27 -12.30
CA LYS A 119 -3.60 -7.66 -13.39
C LYS A 119 -4.97 -7.01 -13.21
N ALA A 120 -5.54 -6.51 -14.31
CA ALA A 120 -6.78 -5.73 -14.27
C ALA A 120 -7.96 -6.47 -13.63
N ASN A 121 -8.00 -7.79 -13.74
CA ASN A 121 -9.05 -8.66 -13.17
C ASN A 121 -8.72 -9.23 -11.77
N GLU A 122 -7.60 -8.83 -11.17
CA GLU A 122 -7.16 -9.36 -9.86
C GLU A 122 -7.34 -8.33 -8.72
N LYS A 123 -8.02 -7.19 -8.96
CA LYS A 123 -8.22 -6.12 -7.96
C LYS A 123 -8.76 -6.64 -6.64
N ASP A 124 -9.78 -7.49 -6.67
CA ASP A 124 -10.46 -7.99 -5.46
C ASP A 124 -9.60 -8.95 -4.62
N LEU A 125 -8.48 -9.44 -5.18
CA LEU A 125 -7.51 -10.24 -4.44
C LEU A 125 -6.59 -9.39 -3.56
N TYR A 126 -6.58 -8.07 -3.71
CA TYR A 126 -5.74 -7.15 -2.95
C TYR A 126 -6.58 -6.41 -1.92
N GLN A 127 -6.40 -6.76 -0.66
CA GLN A 127 -7.21 -6.24 0.45
C GLN A 127 -6.38 -5.34 1.37
N PRO A 128 -6.90 -4.18 1.77
CA PRO A 128 -6.23 -3.31 2.73
C PRO A 128 -6.34 -3.89 4.14
N LYS A 129 -5.22 -3.91 4.85
CA LYS A 129 -5.16 -4.30 6.26
C LYS A 129 -4.60 -3.15 7.09
N LEU A 130 -5.38 -2.76 8.08
CA LEU A 130 -5.02 -1.75 9.05
C LEU A 130 -4.11 -2.35 10.13
N ILE A 131 -2.98 -1.71 10.38
CA ILE A 131 -2.06 -2.01 11.47
C ILE A 131 -1.91 -0.73 12.30
N LEU A 132 -2.52 -0.71 13.49
CA LEU A 132 -2.37 0.40 14.43
C LEU A 132 -1.15 0.18 15.31
N GLU A 133 -0.43 1.26 15.62
CA GLU A 133 0.69 1.24 16.57
C GLU A 133 0.20 1.29 18.02
N THR A 134 -0.99 1.85 18.24
CA THR A 134 -1.62 1.94 19.55
C THR A 134 -3.15 1.93 19.45
N ASP A 135 -3.79 1.31 20.43
CA ASP A 135 -5.25 1.30 20.57
C ASP A 135 -5.79 2.53 21.32
N THR A 136 -4.90 3.29 21.97
CA THR A 136 -5.25 4.48 22.76
C THR A 136 -4.19 5.56 22.64
N MET A 137 -4.61 6.83 22.73
CA MET A 137 -3.70 7.99 22.77
C MET A 137 -3.93 8.81 24.04
N GLU A 138 -2.87 9.44 24.56
CA GLU A 138 -3.03 10.51 25.54
C GLU A 138 -3.35 11.82 24.81
N ALA A 139 -4.15 12.68 25.44
CA ALA A 139 -4.53 13.98 24.90
C ALA A 139 -3.35 14.89 24.59
N GLU A 140 -3.63 15.98 23.86
CA GLU A 140 -2.66 16.77 23.07
C GLU A 140 -2.32 16.10 21.72
N VAL A 141 -3.29 15.34 21.19
CA VAL A 141 -3.22 14.76 19.85
C VAL A 141 -3.37 15.88 18.84
N LYS A 142 -2.43 16.00 17.91
CA LYS A 142 -2.49 16.95 16.79
C LYS A 142 -3.13 16.29 15.59
N GLU A 143 -3.81 17.07 14.75
CA GLU A 143 -4.17 16.63 13.41
C GLU A 143 -2.93 16.20 12.60
N GLY A 144 -3.06 15.13 11.81
CA GLY A 144 -1.97 14.58 11.00
C GLY A 144 -0.96 13.74 11.79
N THR A 145 -1.23 13.41 13.05
CA THR A 145 -0.37 12.52 13.85
C THR A 145 -0.49 11.10 13.32
N VAL A 146 0.64 10.46 13.00
CA VAL A 146 0.66 9.06 12.55
C VAL A 146 0.30 8.14 13.72
N VAL A 147 -0.63 7.22 13.49
CA VAL A 147 -1.15 6.28 14.50
C VAL A 147 -1.09 4.82 14.05
N GLY A 148 -0.68 4.59 12.81
CA GLY A 148 -0.63 3.29 12.20
C GLY A 148 -0.33 3.36 10.72
N LYS A 149 -0.47 2.22 10.05
CA LYS A 149 -0.26 2.07 8.62
C LYS A 149 -1.32 1.15 8.02
N VAL A 150 -1.59 1.37 6.74
CA VAL A 150 -2.28 0.39 5.91
C VAL A 150 -1.25 -0.36 5.10
N VAL A 151 -1.37 -1.68 5.08
CA VAL A 151 -0.62 -2.56 4.18
C VAL A 151 -1.61 -3.22 3.22
N ILE A 152 -1.21 -3.43 1.97
CA ILE A 152 -2.00 -4.20 1.01
C ILE A 152 -1.55 -5.65 1.05
N GLU A 153 -2.47 -6.57 1.34
CA GLU A 153 -2.21 -8.01 1.34
C GLU A 153 -2.95 -8.67 0.17
N ARG A 154 -2.26 -9.59 -0.52
CA ARG A 154 -2.90 -10.47 -1.50
C ARG A 154 -3.52 -11.66 -0.76
N THR A 155 -4.81 -11.91 -0.96
CA THR A 155 -5.55 -12.95 -0.23
C THR A 155 -5.27 -14.37 -0.72
N GLU A 156 -5.00 -14.53 -2.02
CA GLU A 156 -4.82 -15.85 -2.65
C GLU A 156 -3.74 -15.84 -3.73
N GLY A 157 -3.08 -16.99 -3.90
CA GLY A 157 -2.02 -17.20 -4.89
C GLY A 157 -0.65 -16.70 -4.45
N THR A 158 0.26 -16.59 -5.42
CA THR A 158 1.64 -16.14 -5.16
C THR A 158 1.73 -14.63 -5.33
N ASP A 159 2.16 -13.94 -4.27
CA ASP A 159 2.65 -12.57 -4.38
C ASP A 159 4.12 -12.57 -4.78
N TYR A 160 4.43 -11.94 -5.91
CA TYR A 160 5.81 -11.82 -6.41
C TYR A 160 6.57 -10.66 -5.78
N GLY A 161 5.88 -9.79 -5.03
CA GLY A 161 6.46 -8.67 -4.30
C GLY A 161 7.13 -7.62 -5.19
N TYR A 162 7.99 -6.81 -4.57
CA TYR A 162 8.72 -5.71 -5.21
C TYR A 162 10.23 -5.92 -5.07
N ILE A 163 11.00 -5.44 -6.04
CA ILE A 163 12.45 -5.61 -6.09
C ILE A 163 13.15 -4.94 -4.89
N ASN A 164 12.61 -3.82 -4.40
CA ASN A 164 13.10 -3.11 -3.21
C ASN A 164 12.62 -3.74 -1.90
N GLY A 165 11.76 -4.75 -1.92
CA GLY A 165 11.21 -5.39 -0.72
C GLY A 165 10.11 -4.60 -0.02
N ASP A 166 9.87 -3.35 -0.40
CA ASP A 166 8.81 -2.53 0.17
C ASP A 166 7.47 -2.88 -0.49
N GLY A 167 6.54 -3.39 0.30
CA GLY A 167 5.14 -3.47 -0.10
C GLY A 167 4.51 -2.07 -0.20
N PHE A 168 3.32 -1.99 -0.80
CA PHE A 168 2.55 -0.75 -0.78
C PHE A 168 2.00 -0.49 0.63
N THR A 169 2.47 0.59 1.25
CA THR A 169 2.01 1.04 2.56
C THR A 169 1.64 2.52 2.51
N ALA A 170 0.67 2.93 3.32
CA ALA A 170 0.36 4.33 3.56
C ALA A 170 0.14 4.58 5.05
N ASP A 171 0.51 5.77 5.51
CA ASP A 171 0.32 6.15 6.91
C ASP A 171 -1.17 6.42 7.19
N VAL A 172 -1.59 5.97 8.37
CA VAL A 172 -2.89 6.32 8.96
C VAL A 172 -2.64 7.43 9.95
N VAL A 173 -3.37 8.53 9.78
CA VAL A 173 -3.19 9.75 10.55
C VAL A 173 -4.49 10.18 11.22
N THR A 174 -4.36 10.95 12.29
CA THR A 174 -5.49 11.60 12.95
C THR A 174 -6.08 12.71 12.07
N THR A 175 -7.42 12.78 12.02
CA THR A 175 -8.14 13.76 11.18
C THR A 175 -8.42 15.08 11.89
N GLU A 176 -8.16 15.16 13.20
CA GLU A 176 -8.47 16.32 14.03
C GLU A 176 -7.52 16.44 15.23
N THR A 177 -7.55 17.60 15.88
CA THR A 177 -6.79 17.89 17.09
C THR A 177 -7.63 17.66 18.34
N VAL A 178 -7.12 16.88 19.31
CA VAL A 178 -7.76 16.67 20.61
C VAL A 178 -6.89 17.24 21.72
N GLU A 179 -7.26 18.44 22.17
CA GLU A 179 -6.61 19.11 23.30
C GLU A 179 -6.88 18.40 24.64
N ARG A 180 -5.98 18.62 25.60
CA ARG A 180 -6.14 18.16 26.98
C ARG A 180 -7.41 18.73 27.60
N ALA A 181 -8.15 17.88 28.29
CA ALA A 181 -9.17 18.33 29.22
C ALA A 181 -8.51 19.14 30.34
N SER A 182 -8.94 20.39 30.56
CA SER A 182 -8.43 21.21 31.66
C SER A 182 -8.61 20.46 32.99
N GLY A 183 -7.61 20.50 33.87
CA GLY A 183 -7.49 19.63 35.06
C GLY A 183 -8.72 19.54 35.96
N PHE A 184 -9.63 20.51 35.90
CA PHE A 184 -10.92 20.50 36.61
C PHE A 184 -11.94 19.47 36.06
N SER A 185 -12.02 19.25 34.74
CA SER A 185 -12.98 18.28 34.16
C SER A 185 -12.50 16.84 34.27
N LEU A 186 -11.18 16.60 34.28
CA LEU A 186 -10.59 15.31 34.64
C LEU A 186 -10.75 14.99 36.13
N TYR A 187 -10.60 16.00 36.98
CA TYR A 187 -10.91 15.89 38.42
C TYR A 187 -12.40 15.52 38.62
N PHE A 188 -13.33 16.16 37.90
CA PHE A 188 -14.76 15.82 37.97
C PHE A 188 -15.15 14.49 37.31
N LYS A 189 -14.51 14.05 36.21
CA LYS A 189 -14.73 12.69 35.64
C LYS A 189 -14.20 11.60 36.59
N ALA A 190 -13.03 11.79 37.20
CA ALA A 190 -12.46 10.87 38.20
C ALA A 190 -13.27 10.84 39.51
N ILE A 191 -13.72 11.99 39.97
CA ILE A 191 -14.63 12.14 41.13
C ILE A 191 -16.00 11.53 40.82
N GLY A 192 -16.57 11.77 39.65
CA GLY A 192 -17.86 11.19 39.25
C GLY A 192 -17.85 9.66 39.26
N GLY A 193 -16.78 9.03 38.74
CA GLY A 193 -16.58 7.58 38.81
C GLY A 193 -16.39 7.06 40.24
N PHE A 194 -15.68 7.81 41.09
CA PHE A 194 -15.49 7.49 42.51
C PHE A 194 -16.80 7.61 43.33
N PHE A 195 -17.59 8.67 43.13
CA PHE A 195 -18.87 8.88 43.81
C PHE A 195 -19.99 7.94 43.29
N ALA A 196 -20.00 7.60 41.99
CA ALA A 196 -20.94 6.61 41.46
C ALA A 196 -20.64 5.19 41.99
N SER A 197 -19.37 4.85 42.17
CA SER A 197 -18.95 3.58 42.80
C SER A 197 -19.34 3.53 44.29
N ILE A 198 -19.11 4.61 45.04
CA ILE A 198 -19.57 4.73 46.45
C ILE A 198 -21.10 4.67 46.55
N TRP A 199 -21.83 5.33 45.65
CA TRP A 199 -23.30 5.29 45.65
C TRP A 199 -23.83 3.88 45.39
N ASN A 200 -23.27 3.15 44.41
CA ASN A 200 -23.65 1.76 44.14
C ASN A 200 -23.34 0.81 45.31
N VAL A 201 -22.25 1.04 46.05
CA VAL A 201 -21.92 0.27 47.26
C VAL A 201 -22.90 0.57 48.41
N ILE A 202 -23.29 1.84 48.60
CA ILE A 202 -24.26 2.23 49.63
C ILE A 202 -25.67 1.73 49.29
N THR A 203 -26.13 1.87 48.04
CA THR A 203 -27.44 1.33 47.62
C THR A 203 -27.47 -0.19 47.60
N GLY A 204 -26.32 -0.84 47.36
CA GLY A 204 -26.18 -2.30 47.47
C GLY A 204 -26.25 -2.82 48.92
N PHE A 205 -25.85 -2.02 49.91
CA PHE A 205 -25.93 -2.37 51.33
C PHE A 205 -27.31 -2.05 51.95
N VAL A 206 -28.01 -1.02 51.46
CA VAL A 206 -29.36 -0.64 51.92
C VAL A 206 -30.47 -1.47 51.27
N GLY A 207 -30.25 -2.03 50.06
CA GLY A 207 -31.21 -2.93 49.40
C GLY A 207 -31.21 -4.39 49.90
N GLY A 208 -30.27 -4.77 50.77
CA GLY A 208 -30.08 -6.15 51.25
C GLY A 208 -30.66 -6.45 52.62
N SER A 209 -31.51 -5.58 53.19
CA SER A 209 -32.13 -5.81 54.50
C SER A 209 -33.50 -5.17 54.58
N PHE A 210 -34.45 -5.66 53.79
CA PHE A 210 -35.90 -5.72 54.06
C PHE A 210 -36.58 -6.43 52.87
N SER A 211 -36.32 -7.72 52.70
CA SER A 211 -37.30 -8.80 52.44
C SER A 211 -36.58 -10.08 52.03
#